data_AF-A0A932CL37-F1
#
_entry.id   AF-A0A932CL37-F1
#
_cell.length_a   1.000
_cell.length_b   1.000
_cell.length_c   1.000
_cell.angle_alpha   90.00
_cell.angle_beta   90.00
_cell.angle_gamma   90.00
#
_symmetry.space_group_name_H-M   'P 1'
#
loop_
_entity.id
_entity.type
_entity.pdbx_description
1 polymer ?
#
loop_
_entity_poly.entity_id
_entity_poly.type
_entity_poly.pdbx_seq_one_letter_code
_entity_poly.pdbx_strand_id
1 'polypeptide(L)' 'MKGRVKLTEGIHPEAAAVANCLGHWAPGMPIARGKGVFLNHLQPVDHDHIDFTSGGLDLCHKVRIYRA' A
#
# COMPACT_ATOMS: atom_id res chain seq x y z
N MET A 1 -7.34 3.26 -5.97
CA MET A 1 -7.88 2.21 -5.08
C MET A 1 -8.83 2.82 -4.05
N LYS A 2 -9.77 2.05 -3.47
CA LYS A 2 -10.71 2.51 -2.43
C LYS A 2 -10.63 1.59 -1.21
N GLY A 3 -10.71 2.12 0.00
CA GLY A 3 -10.62 1.36 1.24
C GLY A 3 -11.34 2.03 2.40
N ARG A 4 -11.45 1.34 3.53
CA ARG A 4 -12.05 1.87 4.76
C ARG A 4 -10.97 2.53 5.63
N VAL A 5 -11.20 3.77 6.04
CA VAL A 5 -10.33 4.51 6.95
C VAL A 5 -10.72 4.21 8.41
N LYS A 6 -9.71 4.00 9.26
CA LYS A 6 -9.84 3.97 10.72
C LYS A 6 -8.90 5.02 11.30
N LEU A 7 -9.43 5.96 12.08
CA LEU A 7 -8.63 6.96 12.80
C LEU A 7 -8.10 6.36 14.10
N THR A 8 -6.87 6.70 14.46
CA THR A 8 -6.20 6.25 15.68
C THR A 8 -5.04 7.19 16.00
N GLU A 9 -4.71 7.33 17.29
CA GLU A 9 -3.55 8.09 17.77
C GLU A 9 -2.24 7.27 17.73
N GLY A 10 -2.31 5.98 17.35
CA GLY A 10 -1.16 5.09 17.31
C GLY A 10 -0.27 5.22 16.06
N ILE A 11 -0.59 6.12 15.13
CA ILE A 11 0.16 6.36 13.89
C ILE A 11 0.63 7.81 13.86
N HIS A 12 1.84 8.05 13.36
CA HIS A 12 2.40 9.39 13.22
C HIS A 12 1.42 10.32 12.46
N PRO A 13 1.22 11.59 12.87
CA PRO A 13 0.19 12.47 12.30
C PRO A 13 0.32 12.72 10.79
N GLU A 14 1.54 12.65 10.24
CA GLU A 14 1.81 12.83 8.81
C GLU A 14 1.86 11.52 8.02
N ALA A 15 1.58 10.38 8.65
CA ALA A 15 1.65 9.07 8.04
C ALA A 15 0.27 8.41 7.93
N ALA A 16 0.10 7.60 6.89
CA ALA A 16 -1.01 6.67 6.77
C ALA A 16 -0.47 5.25 6.82
N ALA A 17 -1.02 4.42 7.71
CA ALA A 17 -0.64 3.02 7.81
C ALA A 17 -1.70 2.13 7.18
N VAL A 18 -1.24 1.04 6.56
CA VAL A 18 -2.10 -0.02 6.01
C VAL A 18 -1.44 -1.37 6.26
N ALA A 19 -2.26 -2.38 6.54
CA ALA A 19 -1.76 -3.75 6.62
C ALA A 19 -1.38 -4.26 5.22
N ASN A 20 -0.21 -4.89 5.11
CA ASN A 20 0.24 -5.52 3.87
C ASN A 20 -0.62 -6.76 3.53
N CYS A 21 -0.48 -7.30 2.32
CA CYS A 21 -1.14 -8.51 1.84
C CYS A 21 -2.67 -8.40 1.70
N LEU A 22 -3.17 -7.21 1.36
CA LEU A 22 -4.57 -6.96 1.01
C LEU A 22 -4.72 -6.60 -0.48
N GLY A 23 -5.97 -6.54 -0.95
CA GLY A 23 -6.27 -6.14 -2.33
C GLY A 23 -6.05 -7.23 -3.37
N HIS A 24 -6.13 -8.49 -2.97
CA HIS A 24 -6.02 -9.62 -3.89
C HIS A 24 -7.09 -9.53 -4.99
N TRP A 25 -6.67 -9.72 -6.24
CA TRP A 25 -7.55 -9.69 -7.41
C TRP A 25 -7.61 -11.04 -8.15
N ALA A 26 -6.67 -11.94 -7.84
CA ALA A 26 -6.51 -13.24 -8.49
C ALA A 26 -7.76 -14.15 -8.32
N PRO A 27 -8.20 -14.85 -9.39
CA PRO A 27 -9.34 -15.76 -9.33
C PRO A 27 -9.19 -16.92 -8.33
N GLY A 28 -7.98 -17.42 -8.13
CA GLY A 28 -7.68 -18.55 -7.24
C GLY A 28 -7.71 -18.22 -5.73
N MET A 29 -8.10 -17.01 -5.35
CA MET A 29 -8.12 -16.56 -3.94
C MET A 29 -9.53 -16.14 -3.50
N PRO A 30 -10.53 -17.04 -3.51
CA PRO A 30 -11.94 -16.67 -3.33
C PRO A 30 -12.24 -15.96 -2.01
N ILE A 31 -11.51 -16.28 -0.94
CA ILE A 31 -11.70 -15.64 0.37
C ILE A 31 -11.13 -14.22 0.40
N ALA A 32 -9.99 -13.99 -0.25
CA ALA A 32 -9.26 -12.72 -0.18
C ALA A 32 -9.61 -11.76 -1.34
N ARG A 33 -10.18 -12.28 -2.43
CA ARG A 33 -10.46 -11.53 -3.65
C ARG A 33 -11.37 -10.34 -3.38
N GLY A 34 -10.95 -9.16 -3.84
CA GLY A 34 -11.70 -7.90 -3.71
C GLY A 34 -11.73 -7.31 -2.29
N LYS A 35 -10.93 -7.83 -1.34
CA LYS A 35 -10.91 -7.34 0.04
C LYS A 35 -9.68 -6.49 0.34
N GLY A 36 -9.91 -5.32 0.94
CA GLY A 36 -8.86 -4.36 1.31
C GLY A 36 -8.29 -3.63 0.09
N VAL A 37 -7.06 -3.12 0.22
CA VAL A 37 -6.41 -2.30 -0.81
C VAL A 37 -5.08 -2.90 -1.24
N PHE A 38 -4.79 -2.84 -2.53
CA PHE A 38 -3.53 -3.33 -3.09
C PHE A 38 -2.50 -2.21 -3.07
N LEU A 39 -1.74 -2.11 -1.97
CA LEU A 39 -0.78 -1.02 -1.74
C LEU A 39 0.35 -1.03 -2.77
N ASN A 40 0.81 -2.20 -3.22
CA ASN A 40 1.97 -2.29 -4.11
C ASN A 40 1.74 -1.62 -5.47
N HIS A 41 0.48 -1.38 -5.87
CA HIS A 41 0.17 -0.58 -7.06
C HIS A 41 0.60 0.89 -6.92
N LEU A 42 0.86 1.37 -5.71
CA LEU A 42 1.35 2.73 -5.44
C LEU A 42 2.88 2.78 -5.35
N GLN A 43 3.58 1.65 -5.46
CA GLN A 43 5.03 1.58 -5.37
C GLN A 43 5.64 1.71 -6.77
N PRO A 44 6.40 2.78 -7.06
CA PRO A 44 7.16 2.89 -8.29
C PRO A 44 8.22 1.79 -8.33
N VAL A 45 8.42 1.21 -9.51
CA VAL A 45 9.51 0.26 -9.76
C VAL A 45 10.37 0.87 -10.86
N ASP A 46 11.30 1.71 -10.43
CA ASP A 46 12.24 2.42 -11.28
C ASP A 46 13.58 2.59 -10.55
N HIS A 47 14.55 3.17 -11.27
CA HIS A 47 15.91 3.37 -10.78
C HIS A 47 16.01 4.43 -9.66
N ASP A 48 15.03 5.32 -9.54
CA ASP A 48 15.02 6.36 -8.50
C ASP A 48 14.50 5.82 -7.16
N HIS A 49 13.88 4.63 -7.15
CA HIS A 49 13.28 3.98 -5.98
C HIS A 49 13.89 2.60 -5.66
N ILE A 50 15.12 2.36 -6.14
CA ILE A 50 15.93 1.18 -5.84
C ILE A 50 17.23 1.61 -5.15
N ASP A 51 17.58 0.95 -4.06
CA ASP A 51 18.94 0.99 -3.54
C ASP A 51 19.83 0.09 -4.42
N PHE A 52 20.70 0.71 -5.22
CA PHE A 52 21.61 -0.02 -6.10
C PHE A 52 22.65 -0.87 -5.37
N THR A 53 22.87 -0.65 -4.08
CA THR A 53 23.84 -1.42 -3.30
C THR A 53 23.27 -2.78 -2.90
N SER A 54 22.01 -2.81 -2.44
CA SER A 54 21.35 -4.03 -1.96
C SER A 54 20.32 -4.61 -2.93
N GLY A 55 19.87 -3.85 -3.92
CA GLY A 55 18.71 -4.17 -4.75
C GLY A 55 17.37 -3.99 -4.03
N GLY A 56 17.35 -3.36 -2.85
CA GLY A 56 16.13 -3.13 -2.07
C GLY A 56 15.22 -2.08 -2.72
N LEU A 57 13.91 -2.37 -2.73
CA LEU A 57 12.89 -1.39 -3.14
C LEU A 57 12.60 -0.43 -1.99
N ASP A 58 12.49 0.86 -2.30
CA ASP A 58 11.87 1.82 -1.38
C ASP A 58 10.37 1.52 -1.28
N LEU A 59 9.85 1.42 -0.05
CA LEU A 59 8.44 1.12 0.23
C LEU A 59 7.70 2.32 0.83
N CYS A 60 8.37 3.46 1.03
CA CYS A 60 7.88 4.63 1.74
C CYS A 60 7.47 5.75 0.77
N HIS A 61 6.28 5.63 0.16
CA HIS A 61 5.82 6.62 -0.82
C HIS A 61 4.80 7.61 -0.26
N LYS A 62 4.90 8.85 -0.75
CA LYS A 62 3.91 9.90 -0.47
C LYS A 62 2.60 9.58 -1.16
N VAL A 63 1.50 9.66 -0.42
CA VAL A 63 0.15 9.40 -0.93
C VAL A 63 -0.78 10.57 -0.65
N ARG A 64 -1.85 10.69 -1.43
CA ARG A 64 -2.96 11.60 -1.17
C ARG A 64 -4.23 10.78 -0.98
N ILE A 65 -4.95 11.07 0.10
CA ILE A 65 -6.20 10.39 0.44
C ILE A 65 -7.36 11.34 0.18
N TYR A 66 -8.38 10.85 -0.51
CA TYR A 66 -9.60 11.57 -0.80
C TYR A 66 -10.80 10.76 -0.33
N ARG A 67 -11.92 11.44 -0.07
CA ARG A 67 -13.20 10.77 0.13
C ARG A 67 -13.63 10.10 -1.19
N ALA A 68 -14.12 8.88 -1.08
CA ALA A 68 -14.37 7.97 -2.21
C ALA A 68 -15.68 8.24 -2.96
#